data_AF-A0A6I4XWT3-F1
#
_entry.id   AF-A0A6I4XWT3-F1
#
_cell.length_a   1.000
_cell.length_b   1.000
_cell.length_c   1.000
_cell.angle_alpha   90.00
_cell.angle_beta   90.00
_cell.angle_gamma   90.00
#
_symmetry.space_group_name_H-M   'P 1'
#
loop_
_entity.id
_entity.type
_entity.pdbx_description
1 polymer ?
#
loop_
_entity_poly.entity_id
_entity_poly.type
_entity_poly.pdbx_seq_one_letter_code
_entity_poly.pdbx_strand_id
1 'polypeptide(L)'
;LRSVQNEREIVLTKFVSTKNKMAFDYQFKIKDQKLKELLQKKIARNNYSQDIQLGLFREGSKEDLFGGVSSTSLYRIEKDVFYGSVISTFNKQKLVSQDQLTLHIYRLAWEDQEQHDNELKEAIKASSRSFSVENALEYQGDWTFKIP
;
A
#
# COMPACT_ATOMS: atom_id res chain seq x y z
N LEU A 1 8.74 12.81 -5.86
CA LEU A 1 7.78 13.71 -5.17
C LEU A 1 7.76 13.36 -3.69
N ARG A 2 7.55 14.30 -2.77
CA ARG A 2 7.62 14.05 -1.31
C ARG A 2 6.36 14.58 -0.61
N SER A 3 5.92 13.88 0.41
CA SER A 3 4.78 14.29 1.25
C SER A 3 5.03 13.88 2.69
N VAL A 4 4.62 14.71 3.64
CA VAL A 4 4.79 14.48 5.08
C VAL A 4 3.43 14.55 5.75
N GLN A 5 3.08 13.50 6.48
CA GLN A 5 1.89 13.43 7.32
C GLN A 5 2.23 12.63 8.57
N ASN A 6 1.71 13.05 9.72
CA ASN A 6 1.89 12.36 11.00
C ASN A 6 3.35 11.95 11.24
N GLU A 7 4.28 12.91 11.05
CA GLU A 7 5.75 12.75 11.22
C GLU A 7 6.44 11.73 10.29
N ARG A 8 5.70 11.17 9.34
CA ARG A 8 6.18 10.24 8.34
C ARG A 8 6.30 10.93 7.00
N GLU A 9 7.53 10.99 6.50
CA GLU A 9 7.83 11.40 5.13
C GLU A 9 7.74 10.17 4.22
N ILE A 10 6.91 10.27 3.19
CA ILE A 10 6.90 9.32 2.06
C ILE A 10 7.46 10.03 0.83
N VAL A 11 8.38 9.35 0.14
CA VAL A 11 8.97 9.81 -1.11
C VAL A 11 8.50 8.90 -2.23
N LEU A 12 7.73 9.43 -3.17
CA LEU A 12 7.40 8.77 -4.43
C LEU A 12 8.60 8.91 -5.38
N THR A 13 9.23 7.79 -5.72
CA THR A 13 10.46 7.74 -6.52
C THR A 13 10.20 7.50 -8.00
N LYS A 14 9.09 6.83 -8.32
CA LYS A 14 8.66 6.58 -9.69
C LYS A 14 7.15 6.54 -9.75
N PHE A 15 6.58 7.06 -10.83
CA PHE A 15 5.17 6.87 -11.18
C PHE A 15 5.09 6.68 -12.69
N VAL A 16 4.36 5.66 -13.12
CA VAL A 16 4.07 5.40 -14.54
C VAL A 16 2.61 5.00 -14.67
N SER A 17 1.98 5.43 -15.76
CA SER A 17 0.61 5.05 -16.08
C SER A 17 0.44 4.73 -17.55
N THR A 18 -0.53 3.88 -17.83
CA THR A 18 -1.12 3.64 -19.15
C THR A 18 -2.63 3.84 -19.03
N LYS A 19 -3.38 3.65 -20.11
CA LYS A 19 -4.85 3.83 -20.07
C LYS A 19 -5.59 2.98 -19.03
N ASN A 20 -5.01 1.84 -18.65
CA ASN A 20 -5.65 0.82 -17.80
C ASN A 20 -4.76 0.34 -16.65
N LYS A 21 -3.56 0.91 -16.46
CA LYS A 21 -2.66 0.54 -15.37
C LYS A 21 -1.95 1.75 -14.81
N MET A 22 -1.60 1.68 -13.54
CA MET A 22 -0.59 2.54 -12.95
C MET A 22 0.38 1.68 -12.14
N ALA A 23 1.61 2.15 -12.03
CA ALA A 23 2.58 1.60 -11.11
C ALA A 23 3.39 2.73 -10.50
N PHE A 24 3.74 2.58 -9.23
CA PHE A 24 4.60 3.54 -8.57
C PHE A 24 5.49 2.88 -7.54
N ASP A 25 6.66 3.49 -7.36
CA ASP A 25 7.61 3.12 -6.33
C ASP A 25 7.66 4.25 -5.30
N TYR A 26 7.73 3.86 -4.03
CA TYR A 26 7.83 4.80 -2.93
C TYR A 26 8.75 4.28 -1.84
N GLN A 27 9.24 5.20 -1.01
CA GLN A 27 10.10 4.86 0.11
C GLN A 27 9.82 5.72 1.32
N PHE A 28 10.12 5.19 2.50
CA PHE A 28 10.14 5.93 3.75
C PHE A 28 11.17 5.33 4.72
N LYS A 29 11.63 6.15 5.67
CA LYS A 29 12.52 5.68 6.74
C LYS A 29 11.73 4.90 7.79
N ILE A 30 12.22 3.73 8.16
CA ILE A 30 11.70 2.92 9.27
C ILE A 30 12.26 3.54 10.56
N LYS A 31 11.40 4.20 11.33
CA LYS A 31 11.78 4.86 12.60
C LYS A 31 11.38 4.04 13.82
N ASP A 32 10.34 3.23 13.69
CA ASP A 32 9.75 2.48 14.79
C ASP A 32 10.22 1.02 14.77
N GLN A 33 10.59 0.53 15.95
CA GLN A 33 11.12 -0.82 16.14
C GLN A 33 10.06 -1.88 15.82
N LYS A 34 8.79 -1.60 16.11
CA LYS A 34 7.66 -2.51 15.87
C LYS A 34 7.50 -2.85 14.39
N LEU A 35 7.54 -1.86 13.48
CA LEU A 35 7.52 -2.12 12.04
C LEU A 35 8.73 -2.93 11.61
N LYS A 36 9.93 -2.57 12.09
CA LYS A 36 11.16 -3.28 11.72
C LYS A 36 11.07 -4.77 12.02
N GLU A 37 10.63 -5.12 13.23
CA GLU A 37 10.43 -6.51 13.65
C GLU A 37 9.34 -7.21 12.84
N LEU A 38 8.19 -6.55 12.63
CA LEU A 38 7.08 -7.12 11.87
C LEU A 38 7.48 -7.45 10.43
N LEU A 39 8.19 -6.54 9.77
CA LEU A 39 8.63 -6.76 8.40
C LEU A 39 9.73 -7.84 8.33
N GLN A 40 10.66 -7.89 9.29
CA GLN A 40 11.66 -8.96 9.37
C GLN A 40 11.01 -10.34 9.50
N LYS A 41 9.98 -10.48 10.36
CA LYS A 41 9.20 -11.72 10.48
C LYS A 41 8.54 -12.12 9.16
N LYS A 42 7.93 -11.16 8.45
CA LYS A 42 7.27 -11.42 7.15
C LYS A 42 8.28 -11.85 6.08
N ILE A 43 9.42 -11.16 5.99
CA ILE A 43 10.52 -11.50 5.06
C ILE A 43 11.06 -12.91 5.34
N ALA A 44 11.27 -13.28 6.60
CA ALA A 44 11.74 -14.63 6.96
C ALA A 44 10.79 -15.76 6.51
N ARG A 45 9.52 -15.42 6.26
CA ARG A 45 8.48 -16.33 5.73
C ARG A 45 8.23 -16.13 4.23
N ASN A 46 9.09 -15.39 3.54
CA ASN A 46 8.95 -15.06 2.12
C ASN A 46 7.63 -14.33 1.79
N ASN A 47 7.09 -13.58 2.75
CA ASN A 47 5.90 -12.75 2.57
C ASN A 47 6.30 -11.27 2.49
N TYR A 48 6.08 -10.66 1.33
CA TYR A 48 6.38 -9.24 1.07
C TYR A 48 5.12 -8.42 0.83
N SER A 49 3.95 -8.95 1.19
CA SER A 49 2.69 -8.24 1.00
C SER A 49 2.50 -7.15 2.04
N GLN A 50 1.83 -6.10 1.60
CA GLN A 50 1.39 -4.99 2.42
C GLN A 50 0.00 -4.59 1.97
N ASP A 51 -0.85 -4.24 2.93
CA ASP A 51 -2.13 -3.62 2.65
C ASP A 51 -1.94 -2.09 2.52
N ILE A 52 -2.46 -1.53 1.43
CA ILE A 52 -2.32 -0.11 1.10
C ILE A 52 -3.64 0.43 0.57
N GLN A 53 -4.07 1.55 1.13
CA GLN A 53 -5.24 2.28 0.65
C GLN A 53 -4.82 3.52 -0.12
N LEU A 54 -5.37 3.66 -1.32
CA LEU A 54 -5.00 4.69 -2.29
C LEU A 54 -6.24 5.44 -2.77
N GLY A 55 -6.01 6.67 -3.21
CA GLY A 55 -6.94 7.43 -4.05
C GLY A 55 -6.18 8.01 -5.25
N LEU A 56 -6.85 8.14 -6.38
CA LEU A 56 -6.26 8.72 -7.59
C LEU A 56 -7.24 9.68 -8.24
N PHE A 57 -6.84 10.93 -8.41
CA PHE A 57 -7.73 11.99 -8.89
C PHE A 57 -7.11 12.71 -10.08
N ARG A 58 -7.95 13.19 -11.00
CA ARG A 58 -7.52 14.20 -11.99
C ARG A 58 -7.53 15.58 -11.34
N GLU A 59 -6.64 16.45 -11.77
CA GLU A 59 -6.66 17.85 -11.33
C GLU A 59 -8.05 18.48 -11.54
N GLY A 60 -8.54 19.18 -10.51
CA GLY A 60 -9.87 19.80 -10.50
C GLY A 60 -11.06 18.84 -10.36
N SER A 61 -10.84 17.52 -10.38
CA SER A 61 -11.89 16.53 -10.17
C SER A 61 -11.98 16.06 -8.71
N LYS A 62 -13.20 15.79 -8.26
CA LYS A 62 -13.47 15.10 -6.98
C LYS A 62 -13.73 13.60 -7.16
N GLU A 63 -13.73 13.12 -8.40
CA GLU A 63 -13.95 11.72 -8.71
C GLU A 63 -12.69 10.91 -8.40
N ASP A 64 -12.81 9.95 -7.48
CA ASP A 64 -11.76 8.96 -7.24
C ASP A 64 -11.77 7.91 -8.36
N LEU A 65 -10.70 7.90 -9.16
CA LEU A 65 -10.51 6.94 -10.23
C LEU A 65 -10.22 5.53 -9.70
N PHE A 66 -9.91 5.38 -8.42
CA PHE A 66 -9.48 4.12 -7.82
C PHE A 66 -10.60 3.09 -7.54
N GLY A 67 -11.86 3.40 -7.90
CA GLY A 67 -12.94 2.42 -7.85
C GLY A 67 -12.80 1.29 -8.90
N GLY A 68 -12.94 0.03 -8.50
CA GLY A 68 -12.86 -1.12 -9.43
C GLY A 68 -11.43 -1.41 -9.92
N VAL A 69 -10.48 -1.42 -8.99
CA VAL A 69 -9.05 -1.63 -9.23
C VAL A 69 -8.58 -2.91 -8.54
N SER A 70 -7.76 -3.68 -9.23
CA SER A 70 -6.98 -4.76 -8.62
C SER A 70 -5.55 -4.25 -8.42
N SER A 71 -5.05 -4.36 -7.19
CA SER A 71 -3.72 -3.84 -6.81
C SER A 71 -2.89 -4.93 -6.15
N THR A 72 -1.59 -4.91 -6.47
CA THR A 72 -0.57 -5.68 -5.76
C THR A 72 0.43 -4.70 -5.19
N SER A 73 0.74 -4.84 -3.90
CA SER A 73 1.79 -4.08 -3.21
C SER A 73 2.84 -5.04 -2.67
N LEU A 74 4.08 -4.81 -3.05
CA LEU A 74 5.25 -5.56 -2.58
C LEU A 74 6.26 -4.59 -1.97
N TYR A 75 7.11 -5.10 -1.09
CA TYR A 75 8.19 -4.30 -0.52
C TYR A 75 9.50 -5.05 -0.34
N ARG A 76 10.57 -4.27 -0.19
CA ARG A 76 11.87 -4.71 0.31
C ARG A 76 12.37 -3.73 1.36
N ILE A 77 13.34 -4.16 2.15
CA ILE A 77 14.01 -3.32 3.15
C ILE A 77 15.50 -3.32 2.84
N GLU A 78 16.10 -2.15 2.95
CA GLU A 78 17.54 -2.00 2.92
C GLU A 78 17.94 -1.09 4.08
N LYS A 79 18.71 -1.63 5.03
CA LYS A 79 19.04 -0.96 6.29
C LYS A 79 17.75 -0.52 7.01
N ASP A 80 17.54 0.78 7.19
CA ASP A 80 16.36 1.36 7.84
C ASP A 80 15.45 2.09 6.84
N VAL A 81 15.45 1.66 5.57
CA VAL A 81 14.59 2.23 4.53
C VAL A 81 13.66 1.15 3.98
N PHE A 82 12.37 1.46 4.00
CA PHE A 82 11.33 0.68 3.34
C PHE A 82 11.22 1.14 1.88
N TYR A 83 11.21 0.20 0.94
CA TYR A 83 10.96 0.44 -0.48
C TYR A 83 9.75 -0.37 -0.90
N GLY A 84 8.66 0.32 -1.24
CA GLY A 84 7.43 -0.29 -1.72
C GLY A 84 7.24 -0.08 -3.22
N SER A 85 6.64 -1.06 -3.87
CA SER A 85 6.23 -1.01 -5.27
C SER A 85 4.79 -1.46 -5.38
N VAL A 86 3.97 -0.61 -6.01
CA VAL A 86 2.54 -0.88 -6.21
C VAL A 86 2.27 -0.96 -7.71
N ILE A 87 1.50 -1.96 -8.10
CA ILE A 87 0.97 -2.10 -9.45
C ILE A 87 -0.54 -2.25 -9.35
N SER A 88 -1.26 -1.41 -10.09
CA SER A 88 -2.71 -1.35 -10.08
C SER A 88 -3.25 -1.45 -11.50
N THR A 89 -4.24 -2.31 -11.69
CA THR A 89 -4.94 -2.51 -12.96
C THR A 89 -6.40 -2.13 -12.80
N PHE A 90 -6.87 -1.22 -13.64
CA PHE A 90 -8.26 -0.75 -13.66
C PHE A 90 -9.12 -1.69 -14.50
N ASN A 91 -10.34 -1.99 -14.05
CA ASN A 91 -11.28 -2.84 -14.79
C ASN A 91 -11.81 -2.20 -16.09
N LYS A 92 -11.61 -0.88 -16.26
CA LYS A 92 -11.96 -0.09 -17.45
C LYS A 92 -10.84 0.91 -17.73
N GLN A 93 -10.78 1.42 -18.95
CA GLN A 93 -9.85 2.51 -19.28
C GLN A 93 -10.28 3.76 -18.52
N LYS A 94 -9.41 4.25 -17.64
CA LYS A 94 -9.68 5.41 -16.78
C LYS A 94 -8.63 6.49 -16.90
N LEU A 95 -7.45 6.19 -17.42
CA LEU A 95 -6.37 7.17 -17.51
C LEU A 95 -6.16 7.56 -18.96
N VAL A 96 -5.83 8.83 -19.19
CA VAL A 96 -5.29 9.29 -20.48
C VAL A 96 -3.91 9.89 -20.27
N SER A 97 -3.06 9.80 -21.30
CA SER A 97 -1.63 10.09 -21.21
C SER A 97 -1.28 11.55 -20.82
N GLN A 98 -2.27 12.44 -20.83
CA GLN A 98 -2.14 13.87 -20.53
C GLN A 98 -2.84 14.27 -19.22
N ASP A 99 -3.35 13.30 -18.45
CA ASP A 99 -3.99 13.60 -17.17
C ASP A 99 -2.94 14.12 -16.19
N GLN A 100 -3.14 15.33 -15.66
CA GLN A 100 -2.48 15.76 -14.43
C GLN A 100 -3.15 15.02 -13.26
N LEU A 101 -2.40 14.12 -12.63
CA LEU A 101 -2.92 13.21 -11.62
C LEU A 101 -2.48 13.63 -10.23
N THR A 102 -3.31 13.37 -9.24
CA THR A 102 -2.95 13.45 -7.82
C THR A 102 -3.13 12.07 -7.20
N LEU A 103 -2.03 11.49 -6.74
CA LEU A 103 -2.02 10.24 -5.99
C LEU A 103 -2.11 10.55 -4.50
N HIS A 104 -3.03 9.90 -3.82
CA HIS A 104 -3.14 9.89 -2.37
C HIS A 104 -2.79 8.50 -1.85
N ILE A 105 -1.95 8.44 -0.82
CA ILE A 105 -1.79 7.27 0.02
C ILE A 105 -2.49 7.58 1.35
N TYR A 106 -3.52 6.82 1.68
CA TYR A 106 -4.33 7.05 2.89
C TYR A 106 -3.93 6.15 4.05
N ARG A 107 -3.51 4.92 3.74
CA ARG A 107 -3.21 3.91 4.75
C ARG A 107 -2.11 2.98 4.30
N LEU A 108 -1.22 2.63 5.22
CA LEU A 108 -0.21 1.57 5.09
C LEU A 108 -0.39 0.62 6.27
N ALA A 109 -0.65 -0.65 6.02
CA ALA A 109 -0.95 -1.62 7.07
C ALA A 109 -0.27 -2.97 6.85
N TRP A 110 0.01 -3.63 7.97
CA TRP A 110 0.67 -4.93 8.00
C TRP A 110 0.05 -5.83 9.07
N GLU A 111 -0.36 -7.02 8.65
CA GLU A 111 -0.74 -8.12 9.54
C GLU A 111 0.49 -8.88 10.05
N ASP A 112 0.42 -9.41 11.27
CA ASP A 112 1.35 -10.43 11.75
C ASP A 112 0.93 -11.80 11.17
N GLN A 113 1.85 -12.42 10.43
CA GLN A 113 1.58 -13.70 9.75
C GLN A 113 1.30 -14.83 10.73
N GLU A 114 1.94 -14.83 11.91
CA GLU A 114 1.72 -15.87 12.91
C GLU A 114 0.31 -15.76 13.49
N GLN A 115 -0.15 -14.54 13.75
CA GLN A 115 -1.53 -14.30 14.17
C GLN A 115 -2.51 -14.74 13.07
N HIS A 116 -2.26 -14.35 11.83
CA HIS A 116 -3.10 -14.77 10.70
C HIS A 116 -3.19 -16.31 10.59
N ASP A 117 -2.07 -17.01 10.67
CA ASP A 117 -2.05 -18.48 10.57
C ASP A 117 -2.80 -19.15 11.72
N ASN A 118 -2.74 -18.58 12.92
CA ASN A 118 -3.46 -19.07 14.08
C ASN A 118 -4.97 -18.85 13.95
N GLU A 119 -5.40 -17.65 13.56
CA GLU A 119 -6.81 -17.33 13.31
C GLU A 119 -7.40 -18.21 12.19
N LEU A 120 -6.64 -18.44 11.11
CA LEU A 120 -7.04 -19.35 10.04
C LEU A 120 -7.23 -20.78 10.56
N LYS A 121 -6.32 -21.29 11.39
CA LYS A 121 -6.45 -22.64 11.99
C LYS A 121 -7.69 -22.75 12.86
N GLU A 122 -7.97 -21.76 13.70
CA GLU A 122 -9.15 -21.77 14.56
C GLU A 122 -10.45 -21.64 13.75
N ALA A 123 -10.46 -20.81 12.71
CA ALA A 123 -11.60 -20.70 11.80
C ALA A 123 -11.88 -22.01 11.05
N ILE A 124 -10.84 -22.71 10.59
CA ILE A 124 -10.96 -24.03 9.96
C ILE A 124 -11.53 -25.05 10.96
N LYS A 125 -11.01 -25.09 12.20
CA LYS A 125 -11.53 -25.99 13.25
C LYS A 125 -12.99 -25.71 13.58
N ALA A 126 -13.38 -24.44 13.61
CA ALA A 126 -14.75 -24.00 13.87
C ALA A 126 -15.70 -24.15 12.65
N SER A 127 -15.20 -24.58 11.48
CA SER A 127 -15.96 -24.59 10.22
C SER A 127 -16.55 -23.22 9.87
N SER A 128 -15.86 -22.14 10.23
CA SER A 128 -16.29 -20.77 9.98
C SER A 128 -16.21 -20.44 8.49
N ARG A 129 -17.23 -19.74 7.99
CA ARG A 129 -17.27 -19.28 6.58
C ARG A 129 -16.34 -18.09 6.31
N SER A 130 -15.92 -17.40 7.35
CA SER A 130 -15.07 -16.21 7.28
C SER A 130 -14.29 -16.05 8.58
N PHE A 131 -13.13 -15.42 8.50
CA PHE A 131 -12.36 -14.94 9.63
C PHE A 131 -11.76 -13.58 9.27
N SER A 132 -11.31 -12.84 10.28
CA SER A 132 -10.66 -11.54 10.12
C SER A 132 -9.46 -11.48 11.03
N VAL A 133 -8.40 -10.84 10.55
CA VAL A 133 -7.17 -10.63 11.32
C VAL A 133 -6.99 -9.12 11.43
N GLU A 134 -6.76 -8.63 12.64
CA GLU A 134 -6.46 -7.22 12.83
C GLU A 134 -5.05 -6.90 12.31
N ASN A 135 -4.87 -5.67 11.82
CA ASN A 135 -3.55 -5.18 11.45
C ASN A 135 -2.69 -5.08 12.72
N ALA A 136 -1.52 -5.74 12.72
CA ALA A 136 -0.57 -5.62 13.81
C ALA A 136 0.02 -4.20 13.89
N LEU A 137 0.12 -3.52 12.74
CA LEU A 137 0.54 -2.13 12.64
C LEU A 137 -0.11 -1.42 11.46
N GLU A 138 -0.49 -0.16 11.69
CA GLU A 138 -1.15 0.67 10.70
C GLU A 138 -0.69 2.12 10.81
N TYR A 139 -0.48 2.75 9.65
CA TYR A 139 -0.29 4.19 9.51
C TYR A 139 -1.43 4.75 8.68
N GLN A 140 -2.14 5.73 9.24
CA GLN A 140 -3.13 6.53 8.53
C GLN A 140 -2.58 7.93 8.28
N GLY A 141 -2.98 8.53 7.16
CA GLY A 141 -2.60 9.88 6.78
C GLY A 141 -3.23 10.27 5.45
N ASP A 142 -2.77 11.38 4.87
CA ASP A 142 -3.06 11.77 3.49
C ASP A 142 -1.77 12.24 2.81
N TRP A 143 -0.94 11.26 2.39
CA TRP A 143 0.27 11.57 1.64
C TRP A 143 -0.10 11.84 0.19
N THR A 144 -0.21 13.13 -0.14
CA THR A 144 -0.59 13.60 -1.47
C THR A 144 0.62 13.85 -2.37
N PHE A 145 0.55 13.41 -3.62
CA PHE A 145 1.58 13.59 -4.66
C PHE A 145 0.96 14.08 -5.96
N LYS A 146 1.33 15.30 -6.39
CA LYS A 146 0.96 15.84 -7.70
C LYS A 146 1.89 15.27 -8.77
N ILE A 147 1.34 14.46 -9.66
CA ILE A 147 2.05 13.81 -10.76
C ILE A 147 1.98 14.72 -12.00
N PRO A 148 3.12 15.19 -12.51
CA PRO A 148 3.19 16.05 -13.70
C PRO A 148 2.90 15.29 -15.00
#